data_AF-K2S2F5-F1
#
_entry.id   AF-K2S2F5-F1
#
_cell.length_a   1.000
_cell.length_b   1.000
_cell.length_c   1.000
_cell.angle_alpha   90.00
_cell.angle_beta   90.00
_cell.angle_gamma   90.00
#
_symmetry.space_group_name_H-M   'P 1'
#
loop_
_entity.id
_entity.type
_entity.pdbx_description
1 polymer ?
#
loop_
_entity_poly.entity_id
_entity_poly.type
_entity_poly.pdbx_seq_one_letter_code
_entity_poly.pdbx_strand_id
1 'polypeptide(L)'
;MAFWIALYMQKLRHYSALLVAVHMLPMAIGGIIVNVIAGLIMHRVSNTLLMCTGAVAYVAAFLLMGLQHSDSSYWAFIFPGLLLAVVGADFEFCVANMYVMSSLPAEQQSIAGGIFQTVTKLCVTIGMGISTAIFDAVEARGVATSGYFANDPIEPYAATFLYCAGVAALGIPLCGWLRIGVQGGGRKVEEEGSVSERGSSGPGSVVGVAEAEEKKSRAYV
;
A
#
# COMPACT_ATOMS: atom_id res chain seq x y z
N MET A 1 -6.34 -5.46 -8.91
CA MET A 1 -7.38 -4.42 -9.04
C MET A 1 -7.12 -3.47 -10.21
N ALA A 2 -6.10 -2.61 -10.18
CA ALA A 2 -5.83 -1.62 -11.24
C ALA A 2 -5.81 -2.21 -12.67
N PHE A 3 -5.16 -3.37 -12.84
CA PHE A 3 -5.14 -4.12 -14.10
C PHE A 3 -6.54 -4.47 -14.61
N TRP A 4 -7.39 -5.06 -13.76
CA TRP A 4 -8.75 -5.47 -14.10
C TRP A 4 -9.66 -4.28 -14.43
N ILE A 5 -9.50 -3.15 -13.74
CA ILE A 5 -10.24 -1.92 -14.02
C ILE A 5 -9.84 -1.34 -15.39
N ALA A 6 -8.54 -1.31 -15.67
CA ALA A 6 -8.05 -0.83 -16.96
C ALA A 6 -8.56 -1.72 -18.09
N LEU A 7 -8.52 -3.04 -17.94
CA LEU A 7 -9.08 -3.98 -18.91
C LEU A 7 -10.58 -3.79 -19.09
N TYR A 8 -11.34 -3.66 -18.00
CA TYR A 8 -12.76 -3.36 -18.04
C TYR A 8 -13.05 -2.11 -18.89
N MET A 9 -12.36 -1.01 -18.62
CA MET A 9 -12.58 0.24 -19.36
C MET A 9 -12.18 0.13 -20.84
N GLN A 10 -11.12 -0.60 -21.16
CA GLN A 10 -10.66 -0.75 -22.54
C GLN A 10 -11.53 -1.72 -23.35
N LYS A 11 -11.93 -2.85 -22.74
CA LYS A 11 -12.61 -3.95 -23.43
C LYS A 11 -14.12 -3.79 -23.48
N LEU A 12 -14.75 -3.35 -22.38
CA LEU A 12 -16.20 -3.19 -22.28
C LEU A 12 -16.67 -1.78 -22.63
N ARG A 13 -15.99 -0.75 -22.11
CA ARG A 13 -16.34 0.65 -22.39
C ARG A 13 -15.70 1.19 -23.67
N HIS A 14 -14.82 0.41 -24.32
CA HIS A 14 -14.09 0.79 -25.53
C HIS A 14 -13.31 2.12 -25.39
N TYR A 15 -12.86 2.44 -24.18
CA TYR A 15 -12.08 3.64 -23.93
C TYR A 15 -10.66 3.49 -24.47
N SER A 16 -10.11 4.58 -25.01
CA SER A 16 -8.71 4.62 -25.40
C SER A 16 -7.81 4.50 -24.16
N ALA A 17 -6.60 3.97 -24.32
CA ALA A 17 -5.65 3.83 -23.21
C ALA A 17 -5.36 5.17 -22.51
N LEU A 18 -5.35 6.27 -23.26
CA LEU A 18 -5.17 7.62 -22.72
C LEU A 18 -6.37 8.05 -21.86
N LEU A 19 -7.59 7.76 -22.30
CA LEU A 19 -8.80 8.08 -21.55
C LEU A 19 -8.91 7.25 -20.26
N VAL A 20 -8.47 6.00 -20.29
CA VAL A 20 -8.34 5.16 -19.08
C VAL A 20 -7.33 5.75 -18.10
N ALA A 21 -6.16 6.18 -18.59
CA ALA A 21 -5.17 6.84 -17.73
C ALA A 21 -5.75 8.08 -17.03
N VAL A 22 -6.52 8.91 -17.75
CA VAL A 22 -7.22 10.07 -17.19
C VAL A 22 -8.22 9.64 -16.10
N HIS A 23 -8.99 8.57 -16.31
CA HIS A 23 -9.92 8.05 -15.31
C HIS A 23 -9.23 7.36 -14.12
N MET A 24 -7.94 7.05 -14.21
CA MET A 24 -7.12 6.54 -13.11
C MET A 24 -6.39 7.64 -12.33
N LEU A 25 -6.35 8.89 -12.82
CA LEU A 25 -5.74 10.03 -12.12
C LEU A 25 -6.26 10.23 -10.68
N PRO A 26 -7.55 10.03 -10.36
CA PRO A 26 -8.02 10.14 -8.99
C PRO A 26 -7.29 9.21 -8.02
N MET A 27 -6.81 8.05 -8.50
CA MET A 27 -6.01 7.12 -7.71
C MET A 27 -4.66 7.74 -7.31
N ALA A 28 -3.97 8.38 -8.26
CA ALA A 28 -2.68 9.01 -8.01
C ALA A 28 -2.82 10.23 -7.07
N ILE A 29 -3.81 11.09 -7.33
CA ILE A 29 -4.08 12.26 -6.49
C ILE A 29 -4.51 11.82 -5.09
N GLY A 30 -5.39 10.82 -5.00
CA GLY A 30 -5.80 10.22 -3.74
C GLY A 30 -4.61 9.69 -2.95
N GLY A 31 -3.66 9.02 -3.61
CA GLY A 31 -2.49 8.45 -2.92
C GLY A 31 -1.58 9.50 -2.34
N ILE A 32 -1.38 10.62 -3.05
CA ILE A 32 -0.60 11.74 -2.51
C ILE A 32 -1.29 12.30 -1.26
N ILE A 33 -2.60 12.52 -1.32
CA ILE A 33 -3.37 13.06 -0.20
C ILE A 33 -3.35 12.11 1.00
N VAL A 34 -3.61 10.82 0.76
CA VAL A 34 -3.64 9.80 1.81
C VAL A 34 -2.28 9.61 2.44
N ASN A 35 -1.19 9.60 1.67
CA ASN A 35 0.16 9.51 2.25
C ASN A 35 0.50 10.70 3.14
N VAL A 36 0.11 11.92 2.77
CA VAL A 36 0.27 13.11 3.63
C VAL A 36 -0.54 12.94 4.91
N ILE A 37 -1.79 12.51 4.80
CA ILE A 37 -2.66 12.26 5.96
C ILE A 37 -2.08 11.16 6.86
N ALA A 38 -1.60 10.06 6.28
CA ALA A 38 -0.98 8.96 6.99
C ALA A 38 0.24 9.44 7.78
N GLY A 39 1.13 10.23 7.16
CA GLY A 39 2.29 10.81 7.83
C GLY A 39 1.92 11.66 9.06
N LEU A 40 0.80 12.38 9.01
CA LEU A 40 0.30 13.20 10.13
C LEU A 40 -0.38 12.36 11.22
N ILE A 41 -1.10 11.30 10.83
CA ILE A 41 -1.97 10.51 11.72
C ILE A 41 -1.24 9.34 12.38
N MET A 42 -0.21 8.77 11.74
CA MET A 42 0.49 7.56 12.21
C MET A 42 1.09 7.70 13.62
N HIS A 43 1.50 8.90 14.04
CA HIS A 43 2.03 9.13 15.38
C HIS A 43 0.96 9.21 16.49
N ARG A 44 -0.32 9.35 16.11
CA ARG A 44 -1.44 9.63 17.04
C ARG A 44 -2.44 8.47 17.12
N VAL A 45 -2.50 7.60 16.11
CA VAL A 45 -3.52 6.55 15.98
C VAL A 45 -2.90 5.16 16.14
N SER A 46 -3.65 4.25 16.78
CA SER A 46 -3.23 2.85 16.91
C SER A 46 -3.09 2.19 15.53
N ASN A 47 -1.97 1.50 15.33
CA ASN A 47 -1.70 0.69 14.13
C ASN A 47 -2.83 -0.30 13.82
N THR A 48 -3.44 -0.92 14.85
CA THR A 48 -4.59 -1.81 14.67
C THR A 48 -5.81 -1.07 14.11
N LEU A 49 -6.08 0.18 14.53
CA LEU A 49 -7.20 0.95 13.99
C LEU A 49 -6.96 1.32 12.52
N LEU A 50 -5.74 1.75 12.17
CA LEU A 50 -5.36 2.04 10.79
C LEU A 50 -5.53 0.80 9.89
N MET A 51 -5.06 -0.36 10.35
CA MET A 51 -5.20 -1.63 9.63
C MET A 51 -6.68 -2.02 9.44
N CYS A 52 -7.50 -1.92 10.49
CA CYS A 52 -8.94 -2.20 10.39
C CYS A 52 -9.65 -1.23 9.43
N THR A 53 -9.33 0.07 9.48
CA THR A 53 -9.92 1.05 8.56
C THR A 53 -9.49 0.78 7.12
N GLY A 54 -8.25 0.35 6.90
CA GLY A 54 -7.76 -0.01 5.57
C GLY A 54 -8.48 -1.23 5.00
N ALA A 55 -8.63 -2.28 5.82
CA ALA A 55 -9.34 -3.50 5.41
C ALA A 55 -10.81 -3.23 5.08
N VAL A 56 -11.51 -2.43 5.90
CA VAL A 56 -12.90 -2.02 5.62
C VAL A 56 -12.99 -1.18 4.35
N ALA A 57 -12.05 -0.25 4.13
CA ALA A 57 -12.00 0.56 2.92
C ALA A 57 -11.78 -0.32 1.67
N TYR A 58 -10.91 -1.32 1.75
CA TYR A 58 -10.69 -2.28 0.67
C TYR A 58 -11.93 -3.12 0.35
N VAL A 59 -12.60 -3.65 1.37
CA VAL A 59 -13.85 -4.39 1.19
C VAL A 59 -14.90 -3.50 0.52
N ALA A 60 -15.09 -2.28 1.00
CA ALA A 60 -16.02 -1.33 0.40
C ALA A 60 -15.66 -1.01 -1.06
N ALA A 61 -14.37 -0.77 -1.36
CA ALA A 61 -13.89 -0.50 -2.71
C ALA A 61 -14.16 -1.67 -3.67
N PHE A 62 -13.80 -2.89 -3.27
CA PHE A 62 -13.98 -4.08 -4.08
C PHE A 62 -15.44 -4.48 -4.22
N LEU A 63 -16.28 -4.22 -3.21
CA LEU A 63 -17.74 -4.41 -3.32
C LEU A 63 -18.38 -3.41 -4.29
N LEU A 64 -18.02 -2.13 -4.21
CA LEU A 64 -18.49 -1.12 -5.18
C LEU A 64 -18.13 -1.51 -6.61
N MET A 65 -16.92 -2.00 -6.83
CA MET A 65 -16.46 -2.42 -8.16
C MET A 65 -16.96 -3.80 -8.58
N GLY A 66 -17.26 -4.68 -7.62
CA GLY A 66 -17.79 -6.02 -7.87
C GLY A 66 -19.29 -6.05 -8.11
N LEU A 67 -20.05 -5.06 -7.63
CA LEU A 67 -21.50 -4.96 -7.79
C LEU A 67 -21.94 -4.06 -8.94
N GLN A 68 -20.99 -3.46 -9.67
CA GLN A 68 -21.33 -2.59 -10.79
C GLN A 68 -21.83 -3.40 -12.00
N HIS A 69 -22.77 -2.84 -12.74
CA HIS A 69 -23.19 -3.32 -14.07
C HIS A 69 -22.50 -2.53 -15.19
N SER A 70 -22.52 -3.04 -16.42
CA SER A 70 -21.91 -2.37 -17.58
C SER A 70 -22.41 -0.94 -17.79
N ASP A 71 -23.69 -0.66 -17.51
CA ASP A 71 -24.32 0.66 -17.65
C ASP A 71 -24.11 1.59 -16.43
N SER A 72 -23.41 1.14 -15.39
CA SER A 72 -23.28 1.89 -14.15
C SER A 72 -22.44 3.16 -14.30
N SER A 73 -22.82 4.24 -13.59
CA SER A 73 -22.08 5.50 -13.65
C SER A 73 -20.67 5.36 -13.05
N TYR A 74 -19.65 5.78 -13.81
CA TYR A 74 -18.26 5.82 -13.34
C TYR A 74 -18.11 6.58 -12.01
N TRP A 75 -18.84 7.69 -11.87
CA TRP A 75 -18.77 8.57 -10.70
C TRP A 75 -19.38 7.96 -9.44
N ALA A 76 -20.31 7.01 -9.59
CA ALA A 76 -20.98 6.39 -8.45
C ALA A 76 -20.23 5.17 -7.92
N PHE A 77 -19.52 4.42 -8.79
CA PHE A 77 -18.90 3.15 -8.42
C PHE A 77 -17.37 3.20 -8.49
N ILE A 78 -16.83 3.53 -9.67
CA ILE A 78 -15.40 3.44 -9.94
C ILE A 78 -14.64 4.57 -9.24
N PHE A 79 -15.11 5.81 -9.34
CA PHE A 79 -14.46 6.95 -8.69
C PHE A 79 -14.31 6.78 -7.16
N PRO A 80 -15.38 6.56 -6.38
CA PRO A 80 -15.25 6.36 -4.94
C PRO A 80 -14.51 5.06 -4.61
N GLY A 81 -14.68 3.98 -5.39
CA GLY A 81 -13.94 2.74 -5.18
C GLY A 81 -12.43 2.89 -5.39
N LEU A 82 -11.99 3.72 -6.35
CA LEU A 82 -10.56 4.03 -6.55
C LEU A 82 -9.98 4.76 -5.34
N LEU A 83 -10.70 5.75 -4.79
CA LEU A 83 -10.24 6.48 -3.61
C LEU A 83 -10.18 5.59 -2.38
N LEU A 84 -11.21 4.77 -2.14
CA LEU A 84 -11.26 3.84 -1.01
C LEU A 84 -10.16 2.77 -1.09
N ALA A 85 -9.89 2.25 -2.29
CA ALA A 85 -8.81 1.28 -2.48
C ALA A 85 -7.44 1.88 -2.16
N VAL A 86 -7.22 3.15 -2.49
CA VAL A 86 -5.97 3.85 -2.16
C VAL A 86 -5.83 4.07 -0.66
N VAL A 87 -6.92 4.47 0.02
CA VAL A 87 -6.93 4.57 1.48
C VAL A 87 -6.56 3.24 2.12
N GLY A 88 -7.17 2.14 1.64
CA GLY A 88 -6.83 0.79 2.09
C GLY A 88 -5.35 0.45 1.88
N ALA A 89 -4.85 0.67 0.66
CA ALA A 89 -3.50 0.35 0.27
C ALA A 89 -2.44 1.06 1.10
N ASP A 90 -2.56 2.39 1.22
CA ASP A 90 -1.56 3.21 1.89
C ASP A 90 -1.55 2.91 3.40
N PHE A 91 -2.70 2.77 4.05
CA PHE A 91 -2.73 2.48 5.49
C PHE A 91 -2.16 1.11 5.83
N GLU A 92 -2.55 0.06 5.11
CA GLU A 92 -2.00 -1.28 5.35
C GLU A 92 -0.51 -1.34 5.03
N PHE A 93 -0.08 -0.72 3.91
CA PHE A 93 1.31 -0.67 3.51
C PHE A 93 2.17 0.10 4.52
N CYS A 94 1.75 1.29 4.94
CA CYS A 94 2.46 2.10 5.92
C CYS A 94 2.62 1.36 7.26
N VAL A 95 1.54 0.76 7.78
CA VAL A 95 1.58 0.03 9.05
C VAL A 95 2.47 -1.20 8.94
N ALA A 96 2.31 -2.01 7.89
CA ALA A 96 3.12 -3.21 7.69
C ALA A 96 4.60 -2.88 7.50
N ASN A 97 4.91 -1.90 6.64
CA ASN A 97 6.27 -1.47 6.39
C ASN A 97 6.93 -0.93 7.67
N MET A 98 6.24 -0.06 8.41
CA MET A 98 6.75 0.47 9.68
C MET A 98 6.97 -0.63 10.73
N TYR A 99 6.04 -1.59 10.83
CA TYR A 99 6.16 -2.73 11.74
C TYR A 99 7.42 -3.55 11.43
N VAL A 100 7.65 -3.88 10.16
CA VAL A 100 8.85 -4.60 9.71
C VAL A 100 10.12 -3.81 10.01
N MET A 101 10.16 -2.51 9.68
CA MET A 101 11.34 -1.67 9.92
C MET A 101 11.65 -1.49 11.41
N SER A 102 10.62 -1.37 12.25
CA SER A 102 10.78 -1.17 13.70
C SER A 102 11.23 -2.44 14.45
N SER A 103 11.07 -3.61 13.83
CA SER A 103 11.44 -4.90 14.41
C SER A 103 12.94 -5.21 14.30
N LEU A 104 13.69 -4.40 13.55
CA LEU A 104 15.10 -4.63 13.23
C LEU A 104 15.97 -3.39 13.52
N PRO A 105 17.27 -3.57 13.79
CA PRO A 105 18.23 -2.45 13.93
C PRO A 105 18.34 -1.62 12.65
N ALA A 106 18.66 -0.33 12.78
CA ALA A 106 18.74 0.62 11.66
C ALA A 106 19.65 0.14 10.51
N GLU A 107 20.78 -0.48 10.85
CA GLU A 107 21.75 -1.05 9.90
C GLU A 107 21.15 -2.15 9.00
N GLN A 108 20.09 -2.82 9.46
CA GLN A 108 19.44 -3.92 8.75
C GLN A 108 18.12 -3.52 8.08
N GLN A 109 17.64 -2.29 8.27
CA GLN A 109 16.36 -1.84 7.72
C GLN A 109 16.34 -1.84 6.18
N SER A 110 17.46 -1.52 5.52
CA SER A 110 17.52 -1.60 4.06
C SER A 110 17.33 -3.05 3.56
N ILE A 111 17.87 -4.04 4.27
CA ILE A 111 17.73 -5.46 3.93
C ILE A 111 16.29 -5.90 4.21
N ALA A 112 15.74 -5.50 5.37
CA ALA A 112 14.36 -5.76 5.75
C ALA A 112 13.36 -5.24 4.71
N GLY A 113 13.56 -4.00 4.24
CA GLY A 113 12.74 -3.39 3.19
C GLY A 113 12.82 -4.17 1.88
N GLY A 114 14.01 -4.63 1.49
CA GLY A 114 14.18 -5.50 0.33
C GLY A 114 13.43 -6.83 0.44
N ILE A 115 13.50 -7.49 1.60
CA ILE A 115 12.76 -8.74 1.87
C ILE A 115 11.25 -8.47 1.84
N PHE A 116 10.78 -7.42 2.52
CA PHE A 116 9.37 -7.04 2.55
C PHE A 116 8.81 -6.80 1.15
N GLN A 117 9.55 -6.08 0.30
CA GLN A 117 9.16 -5.85 -1.09
C GLN A 117 9.15 -7.13 -1.92
N THR A 118 10.10 -8.04 -1.68
CA THR A 118 10.15 -9.33 -2.38
C THR A 118 8.95 -10.20 -2.04
N VAL A 119 8.61 -10.31 -0.74
CA VAL A 119 7.41 -11.03 -0.28
C VAL A 119 6.15 -10.38 -0.85
N THR A 120 6.06 -9.05 -0.81
CA THR A 120 4.92 -8.31 -1.37
C THR A 120 4.72 -8.62 -2.84
N LYS A 121 5.79 -8.60 -3.65
CA LYS A 121 5.72 -8.94 -5.08
C LYS A 121 5.31 -10.39 -5.31
N LEU A 122 5.80 -11.33 -4.49
CA LEU A 122 5.38 -12.72 -4.54
C LEU A 122 3.86 -12.86 -4.26
N CYS A 123 3.36 -12.21 -3.21
CA CYS A 123 1.94 -12.17 -2.89
C CYS A 123 1.10 -11.60 -4.04
N VAL A 124 1.52 -10.49 -4.63
CA VAL A 124 0.84 -9.88 -5.79
C VAL A 124 0.80 -10.84 -6.97
N THR A 125 1.89 -11.57 -7.22
CA THR A 125 1.98 -12.52 -8.34
C THR A 125 1.00 -13.68 -8.15
N ILE A 126 0.96 -14.26 -6.95
CA ILE A 126 0.04 -15.36 -6.62
C ILE A 126 -1.41 -14.87 -6.69
N GLY A 127 -1.73 -13.73 -6.07
CA GLY A 127 -3.08 -13.17 -6.06
C GLY A 127 -3.56 -12.82 -7.48
N MET A 128 -2.67 -12.29 -8.31
CA MET A 128 -2.97 -12.02 -9.72
C MET A 128 -3.25 -13.31 -10.48
N GLY A 129 -2.42 -14.34 -10.33
CA GLY A 129 -2.62 -15.65 -10.96
C GLY A 129 -3.97 -16.29 -10.62
N ILE A 130 -4.37 -16.25 -9.33
CA ILE A 130 -5.68 -16.75 -8.91
C ILE A 130 -6.80 -15.90 -9.52
N SER A 131 -6.66 -14.57 -9.51
CA SER A 131 -7.67 -13.70 -10.11
C SER A 131 -7.83 -13.93 -11.63
N THR A 132 -6.74 -14.20 -12.35
CA THR A 132 -6.78 -14.56 -13.77
C THR A 132 -7.46 -15.90 -13.98
N ALA A 133 -7.14 -16.91 -13.18
CA ALA A 133 -7.81 -18.21 -13.28
C ALA A 133 -9.33 -18.10 -13.03
N ILE A 134 -9.76 -17.23 -12.10
CA ILE A 134 -11.18 -16.94 -11.86
C ILE A 134 -11.79 -16.24 -13.08
N PHE A 135 -11.13 -15.21 -13.61
CA PHE A 135 -11.58 -14.51 -14.81
C PHE A 135 -11.80 -15.48 -15.98
N ASP A 136 -10.78 -16.27 -16.31
CA ASP A 136 -10.82 -17.25 -17.41
C ASP A 136 -11.92 -18.30 -17.19
N ALA A 137 -12.08 -18.77 -15.94
CA ALA A 137 -13.10 -19.76 -15.59
C ALA A 137 -14.53 -19.23 -15.70
N VAL A 138 -14.76 -17.94 -15.44
CA VAL A 138 -16.08 -17.31 -15.62
C VAL A 138 -16.29 -16.96 -17.09
N GLU A 139 -15.29 -16.44 -17.79
CA GLU A 139 -15.36 -16.13 -19.22
C GLU A 139 -15.66 -17.39 -20.05
N ALA A 140 -15.04 -18.54 -19.71
CA ALA A 140 -15.27 -19.82 -20.38
C ALA A 140 -16.70 -20.36 -20.22
N ARG A 141 -17.47 -19.92 -19.21
CA ARG A 141 -18.88 -20.30 -19.05
C ARG A 141 -19.80 -19.53 -20.00
N GLY A 142 -19.30 -18.47 -20.63
CA GLY A 142 -20.10 -17.55 -21.43
C GLY A 142 -20.92 -16.60 -20.56
N VAL A 143 -21.69 -15.71 -21.21
CA VAL A 143 -22.53 -14.73 -20.53
C VAL A 143 -23.66 -15.44 -19.79
N ALA A 144 -23.81 -15.20 -18.49
CA ALA A 144 -24.91 -15.78 -17.73
C ALA A 144 -26.28 -15.41 -18.31
N THR A 145 -27.11 -16.41 -18.59
CA THR A 145 -28.49 -16.24 -19.09
C THR A 145 -29.48 -15.86 -17.98
N SER A 146 -29.09 -16.01 -16.70
CA SER A 146 -29.94 -15.74 -15.54
C SER A 146 -29.11 -15.34 -14.32
N GLY A 147 -29.63 -14.46 -13.45
CA GLY A 147 -28.95 -14.00 -12.23
C GLY A 147 -28.71 -12.48 -12.20
N TYR A 148 -27.90 -12.02 -11.25
CA TYR A 148 -27.62 -10.59 -11.04
C TYR A 148 -26.88 -9.93 -12.22
N PHE A 149 -26.07 -10.69 -12.96
CA PHE A 149 -25.35 -10.25 -14.16
C PHE A 149 -25.95 -10.82 -15.46
N ALA A 150 -27.26 -11.13 -15.48
CA ALA A 150 -27.88 -11.73 -16.65
C ALA A 150 -27.70 -10.85 -17.90
N ASN A 151 -27.17 -11.43 -18.98
CA ASN A 151 -26.82 -10.77 -20.23
C ASN A 151 -25.76 -9.66 -20.13
N ASP A 152 -25.03 -9.55 -19.03
CA ASP A 152 -24.00 -8.53 -18.85
C ASP A 152 -22.58 -9.13 -18.97
N PRO A 153 -21.78 -8.71 -19.98
CA PRO A 153 -20.40 -9.19 -20.16
C PRO A 153 -19.42 -8.73 -19.07
N ILE A 154 -19.86 -7.95 -18.06
CA ILE A 154 -19.05 -7.55 -16.92
C ILE A 154 -18.79 -8.68 -15.91
N GLU A 155 -19.57 -9.76 -15.95
CA GLU A 155 -19.55 -10.84 -14.96
C GLU A 155 -18.14 -11.38 -14.62
N PRO A 156 -17.24 -11.64 -15.59
CA PRO A 156 -15.89 -12.11 -15.28
C PRO A 156 -15.08 -11.08 -14.48
N TYR A 157 -15.22 -9.79 -14.81
CA TYR A 157 -14.56 -8.70 -14.08
C TYR A 157 -15.13 -8.57 -12.67
N ALA A 158 -16.46 -8.56 -12.54
CA ALA A 158 -17.15 -8.52 -11.26
C ALA A 158 -16.73 -9.67 -10.35
N ALA A 159 -16.61 -10.89 -10.88
CA ALA A 159 -16.15 -12.06 -10.15
C ALA A 159 -14.74 -11.88 -9.59
N THR A 160 -13.80 -11.30 -10.36
CA THR A 160 -12.45 -10.99 -9.85
C THR A 160 -12.48 -9.98 -8.71
N PHE A 161 -13.32 -8.95 -8.79
CA PHE A 161 -13.45 -7.95 -7.72
C PHE A 161 -14.12 -8.53 -6.48
N LEU A 162 -15.14 -9.37 -6.63
CA LEU A 162 -15.79 -10.05 -5.52
C LEU A 162 -14.86 -11.06 -4.84
N TYR A 163 -14.00 -11.74 -5.61
CA TYR A 163 -12.90 -12.54 -5.05
C TYR A 163 -11.97 -11.68 -4.19
N CYS A 164 -11.51 -10.53 -4.70
CA CYS A 164 -10.68 -9.60 -3.92
C CYS A 164 -11.41 -9.09 -2.67
N ALA A 165 -12.72 -8.79 -2.76
CA ALA A 165 -13.54 -8.41 -1.62
C ALA A 165 -13.61 -9.52 -0.56
N GLY A 166 -13.78 -10.78 -0.98
CA GLY A 166 -13.78 -11.93 -0.10
C GLY A 166 -12.44 -12.11 0.62
N VAL A 167 -11.32 -12.01 -0.10
CA VAL A 167 -9.98 -12.10 0.49
C VAL A 167 -9.73 -10.95 1.48
N ALA A 168 -10.10 -9.71 1.12
CA ALA A 168 -9.99 -8.56 2.02
C ALA A 168 -10.86 -8.71 3.27
N ALA A 169 -12.09 -9.23 3.12
CA ALA A 169 -12.99 -9.47 4.24
C ALA A 169 -12.47 -10.53 5.22
N LEU A 170 -11.79 -11.56 4.72
CA LEU A 170 -11.08 -12.54 5.56
C LEU A 170 -9.91 -11.91 6.34
N GLY A 171 -9.33 -10.82 5.83
CA GLY A 171 -8.29 -10.05 6.53
C GLY A 171 -8.81 -9.28 7.75
N ILE A 172 -10.09 -8.91 7.80
CA ILE A 172 -10.69 -8.15 8.92
C ILE A 172 -10.58 -8.89 10.27
N PRO A 173 -11.00 -10.17 10.41
CA PRO A 173 -10.85 -10.89 11.67
C PRO A 173 -9.38 -11.14 12.05
N LEU A 174 -8.48 -11.29 11.07
CA LEU A 174 -7.04 -11.37 11.29
C LEU A 174 -6.47 -10.06 11.87
N CYS A 175 -6.94 -8.92 11.38
CA CYS A 175 -6.58 -7.60 11.94
C CYS A 175 -7.06 -7.45 13.40
N GLY A 176 -8.23 -8.00 13.73
CA GLY A 176 -8.73 -8.05 15.10
C GLY A 176 -7.90 -8.93 16.03
N TRP A 177 -7.28 -9.99 15.49
CA TRP A 177 -6.38 -10.89 16.23
C TRP A 177 -4.97 -10.28 16.40
N LEU A 178 -4.48 -9.52 15.43
CA LEU A 178 -3.22 -8.75 15.53
C LEU A 178 -3.42 -7.50 16.41
N ARG A 179 -3.29 -7.68 17.73
CA ARG A 179 -3.06 -6.56 18.68
C ARG A 179 -1.66 -5.96 18.45
N ILE A 180 -1.52 -5.17 17.39
CA ILE A 180 -0.35 -4.32 17.16
C ILE A 180 -0.54 -3.09 18.06
N GLY A 181 0.24 -3.02 19.14
CA GLY A 181 0.18 -1.91 20.10
C GLY A 181 0.39 -0.54 19.46
N VAL A 182 0.08 0.52 20.22
CA VAL A 182 0.32 1.91 19.81
C VAL A 182 1.82 2.18 19.86
N GLN A 183 2.50 2.22 18.70
CA GLN A 183 3.91 2.60 18.63
C GLN A 183 4.02 4.13 18.50
N GLY A 184 3.86 4.82 19.63
CA GLY A 184 4.02 6.28 19.74
C GLY A 184 4.59 6.76 21.08
N GLY A 185 4.95 5.86 21.99
CA GLY A 185 5.54 6.21 23.29
C GLY A 185 7.06 6.10 23.29
N GLY A 186 7.74 7.19 22.91
CA GLY A 186 9.12 7.44 23.33
C GLY A 186 10.22 6.64 22.62
N ARG A 187 10.58 7.06 21.41
CA ARG A 187 12.00 7.06 21.03
C ARG A 187 12.28 8.41 20.41
N LYS A 188 12.93 9.28 21.20
CA LYS A 188 13.55 10.49 20.68
C LYS A 188 14.41 10.04 19.51
N VAL A 189 14.00 10.37 18.30
CA VAL A 189 14.92 10.43 17.18
C VAL A 189 15.84 11.57 17.58
N GLU A 190 17.07 11.23 17.97
CA GLU A 190 18.16 12.20 17.95
C GLU A 190 18.20 12.76 16.54
N GLU A 191 17.62 13.95 16.39
CA GLU A 191 18.00 14.90 15.37
C GLU A 191 19.48 15.25 15.62
N GLU A 192 20.39 14.41 15.15
CA GLU A 192 21.76 14.84 14.89
C GLU A 192 22.05 14.70 13.39
N GLY A 193 21.76 15.81 12.71
CA GLY A 193 22.72 16.41 11.79
C GLY A 193 22.84 15.79 10.42
N SER A 194 22.00 16.25 9.48
CA SER A 194 22.47 16.37 8.08
C SER A 194 21.67 17.39 7.27
N VAL A 195 21.81 18.69 7.62
CA VAL A 195 21.69 19.75 6.61
C VAL A 195 22.77 20.81 6.82
N SER A 196 23.56 21.00 5.76
CA SER A 196 24.56 22.07 5.52
C SER A 196 25.88 21.88 6.28
N GLU A 197 27.07 21.91 5.67
CA GLU A 197 27.53 22.85 4.66
C GLU A 197 28.51 22.24 3.64
N ARG A 198 28.59 22.94 2.51
CA ARG A 198 29.56 22.79 1.41
C ARG A 198 31.01 22.87 1.89
N GLY A 199 31.85 22.02 1.30
CA GLY A 199 33.07 22.47 0.61
C GLY A 199 34.30 22.86 1.44
N SER A 200 35.44 22.42 0.89
CA SER A 200 36.81 22.90 1.10
C SER A 200 37.70 22.14 2.10
N SER A 201 38.78 21.67 1.51
CA SER A 201 40.02 21.13 2.03
C SER A 201 40.72 22.10 2.99
N GLY A 202 41.25 21.61 4.10
CA GLY A 202 42.14 22.40 4.97
C GLY A 202 42.81 21.55 6.08
N PRO A 203 44.15 21.61 6.25
CA PRO A 203 44.90 20.74 7.16
C PRO A 203 44.89 21.32 8.59
N GLY A 204 43.82 21.07 9.35
CA GLY A 204 43.72 21.42 10.77
C GLY A 204 43.50 20.21 11.69
N SER A 205 43.22 19.03 11.14
CA SER A 205 42.78 17.85 11.90
C SER A 205 43.91 17.08 12.60
N VAL A 206 45.18 17.37 12.30
CA VAL A 206 46.31 16.58 12.82
C VAL A 206 46.71 17.01 14.24
N VAL A 207 46.42 18.26 14.64
CA VAL A 207 46.81 18.80 15.96
C VAL A 207 45.89 18.28 17.07
N GLY A 208 44.59 18.16 16.81
CA GLY A 208 43.62 17.67 17.81
C GLY A 208 43.72 16.18 18.13
N VAL A 209 44.29 15.38 17.23
CA VAL A 209 44.50 13.93 17.46
C VAL A 209 45.71 13.70 18.38
N ALA A 210 46.75 14.53 18.29
CA ALA A 210 47.93 14.44 19.14
C ALA A 210 47.65 14.79 20.61
N GLU A 211 46.81 15.79 20.88
CA GLU A 211 46.40 16.17 22.25
C GLU A 211 45.51 15.10 22.92
N ALA A 212 44.79 14.30 22.13
CA ALA A 212 43.95 13.22 22.63
C ALA A 212 44.75 11.97 23.05
N GLU A 213 45.90 11.70 22.43
CA GLU A 213 46.79 10.60 22.83
C GLU A 213 47.59 10.92 24.09
N GLU A 214 48.04 12.16 24.29
CA GLU A 214 48.82 12.54 25.48
C GLU A 214 47.99 12.46 26.78
N LYS A 215 46.68 12.76 26.70
CA LYS A 215 45.75 12.59 27.84
C LYS A 215 45.48 11.12 28.19
N LYS A 216 45.59 10.20 27.21
CA LYS A 216 45.36 8.77 27.44
C LYS A 216 46.53 8.09 28.16
N SER A 217 47.76 8.59 27.98
CA SER A 217 48.95 8.03 28.62
C SER A 217 49.08 8.39 30.11
N ARG A 218 48.54 9.53 30.56
CA ARG A 218 48.55 9.93 31.98
C ARG A 218 47.49 9.26 32.86
N ALA A 219 46.55 8.50 32.28
CA ALA A 219 45.49 7.83 33.03
C ALA A 219 45.86 6.40 33.49
N TYR A 220 47.07 5.92 33.17
CA TYR A 220 47.50 4.54 33.43
C TYR A 220 48.83 4.40 34.19
N VAL A 221 49.24 5.45 34.94
CA VAL A 221 50.34 5.37 35.91
C VAL A 221 49.85 5.79 37.28
#